data_AF-A0A498LYX6-F1
#
_entry.id   AF-A0A498LYX6-F1
#
_cell.length_a   1.000
_cell.length_b   1.000
_cell.length_c   1.000
_cell.angle_alpha   90.00
_cell.angle_beta   90.00
_cell.angle_gamma   90.00
#
_symmetry.space_group_name_H-M   'P 1'
#
loop_
_entity.id
_entity.type
_entity.pdbx_description
1 polymer ?
#
loop_
_entity_poly.entity_id
_entity_poly.type
_entity_poly.pdbx_seq_one_letter_code
_entity_poly.pdbx_strand_id
1 'polypeptide(L)'
;MGIFQSLPDDDQYQTLSQKTGCEYNYYERRDDLKTIQDLESNPIRSQIIEAFFDRRNFQKDGVGSVEEIGFEEFLTIMSYFRAPAHHITDEQREEMRRAKLRFLFNMHDTDNDGTITLEEYRHVVEELLSRSGALGRETAKGIADAAMLEVASISVGPMKPDEFYEGITFEHFLKVSEQIQEHEQEVVRREQMSGYKRMRRQHQKQLIALENRLKAEMDEHKLRLQKEVETQANNTYIELERLAKKQAAQLDKELKASAAEEKRIQQQILVQQKKELTTFLDTQKKQYRLCRERMKEELNKKKTQKEMEHALMIRQDESTQELEQRQLQTLQRLRFELMRHQHQTELENQEEYNSRRQRELHRKHALERRQQPRNLKTLEMQIKKQFQDTCKVQNKQYKALRNHQLEVSPKGDHKAILKSLKEEQTRKLAQLAEQYEQSINEMMASQSLRLDEEQEAECQALRQQLHQEMELLDAYQNKTKAQMEAQHDREVQKLEQKASLRRAHLEQKIEEELASLHKERTEKIKHLFERQERELEMFDSESARLGFGSLASFDFPKDEAR
;
A
#
# COMPACT_ATOMS: atom_id res chain seq x y z
N MET A 1 -11.62 56.24 -45.56
CA MET A 1 -12.73 55.26 -45.59
C MET A 1 -12.15 53.93 -46.00
N GLY A 2 -12.28 52.93 -45.13
CA GLY A 2 -11.58 51.65 -45.27
C GLY A 2 -11.49 50.84 -43.98
N ILE A 3 -12.46 51.00 -43.08
CA ILE A 3 -13.01 49.91 -42.26
C ILE A 3 -12.07 49.39 -41.15
N PHE A 4 -11.86 50.22 -40.12
CA PHE A 4 -12.13 49.77 -38.74
C PHE A 4 -13.65 49.77 -38.57
N GLN A 5 -14.29 48.73 -39.12
CA GLN A 5 -15.69 48.38 -38.86
C GLN A 5 -15.77 46.86 -38.94
N SER A 6 -15.55 46.18 -37.81
CA SER A 6 -16.30 44.98 -37.38
C SER A 6 -15.68 44.30 -36.15
N LEU A 7 -16.19 44.68 -34.97
CA LEU A 7 -16.34 43.87 -33.75
C LEU A 7 -15.08 43.40 -32.99
N PRO A 8 -15.21 43.18 -31.66
CA PRO A 8 -14.19 43.50 -30.68
C PRO A 8 -13.34 42.28 -30.33
N ASP A 9 -12.17 42.10 -30.93
CA ASP A 9 -11.19 41.08 -30.49
C ASP A 9 -9.80 41.27 -31.15
N ASP A 10 -9.29 42.51 -31.20
CA ASP A 10 -7.89 42.76 -31.59
C ASP A 10 -6.96 42.85 -30.37
N ASP A 11 -6.11 41.84 -30.23
CA ASP A 11 -5.17 41.55 -29.13
C ASP A 11 -4.16 42.70 -28.85
N GLN A 12 -3.92 43.58 -29.84
CA GLN A 12 -3.05 44.74 -29.68
C GLN A 12 -3.69 45.87 -28.85
N TYR A 13 -5.02 45.98 -28.85
CA TYR A 13 -5.74 46.99 -28.07
C TYR A 13 -6.03 46.52 -26.63
N GLN A 14 -6.23 45.21 -26.39
CA GLN A 14 -6.25 44.66 -25.02
C GLN A 14 -4.92 44.89 -24.30
N THR A 15 -3.80 44.75 -25.02
CA THR A 15 -2.47 44.93 -24.44
C THR A 15 -2.18 46.39 -24.06
N LEU A 16 -2.76 47.36 -24.77
CA LEU A 16 -2.66 48.79 -24.45
C LEU A 16 -3.61 49.16 -23.30
N SER A 17 -4.86 48.67 -23.29
CA SER A 17 -5.82 48.83 -22.18
C SER A 17 -5.27 48.30 -20.85
N GLN A 18 -4.63 47.12 -20.86
CA GLN A 18 -4.00 46.53 -19.66
C GLN A 18 -2.77 47.30 -19.15
N LYS A 19 -2.08 48.06 -20.02
CA LYS A 19 -0.86 48.81 -19.65
C LYS A 19 -1.14 50.25 -19.25
N THR A 20 -2.24 50.85 -19.69
CA THR A 20 -2.64 52.22 -19.32
C THR A 20 -3.75 52.26 -18.26
N GLY A 21 -4.43 51.14 -18.00
CA GLY A 21 -5.50 51.06 -17.00
C GLY A 21 -6.84 51.66 -17.44
N CYS A 22 -7.01 51.95 -18.74
CA CYS A 22 -8.24 52.51 -19.30
C CYS A 22 -9.11 51.36 -19.86
N GLU A 23 -10.28 51.13 -19.27
CA GLU A 23 -11.28 50.18 -19.80
C GLU A 23 -11.88 50.69 -21.12
N TYR A 24 -12.28 49.79 -22.00
CA TYR A 24 -12.86 50.08 -23.33
C TYR A 24 -14.13 50.97 -23.32
N ASN A 25 -14.70 51.25 -22.14
CA ASN A 25 -15.85 52.13 -21.92
C ASN A 25 -15.48 53.43 -21.19
N TYR A 26 -14.21 53.82 -21.20
CA TYR A 26 -13.74 55.05 -20.56
C TYR A 26 -13.88 56.23 -21.52
N TYR A 27 -14.67 57.21 -21.10
CA TYR A 27 -14.82 58.49 -21.77
C TYR A 27 -14.09 59.54 -20.95
N GLU A 28 -13.07 60.16 -21.53
CA GLU A 28 -12.39 61.29 -20.88
C GLU A 28 -13.17 62.57 -21.16
N ARG A 29 -13.45 63.33 -20.10
CA ARG A 29 -14.02 64.69 -20.19
C ARG A 29 -12.91 65.71 -20.14
N ARG A 30 -13.21 66.93 -20.61
CA ARG A 30 -12.26 68.07 -20.57
C ARG A 30 -11.65 68.31 -19.19
N ASP A 31 -12.43 68.09 -18.13
CA ASP A 31 -11.98 68.32 -16.76
C ASP A 31 -11.00 67.24 -16.27
N ASP A 32 -11.06 66.04 -16.82
CA ASP A 32 -10.12 64.96 -16.50
C ASP A 32 -8.71 65.31 -17.03
N LEU A 33 -8.61 65.77 -18.28
CA LEU A 33 -7.34 66.24 -18.85
C LEU A 33 -6.83 67.53 -18.19
N LYS A 34 -7.70 68.33 -17.57
CA LYS A 34 -7.27 69.48 -16.76
C LYS A 34 -6.60 69.06 -15.45
N THR A 35 -6.86 67.88 -14.90
CA THR A 35 -6.22 67.41 -13.66
C THR A 35 -4.76 66.95 -13.82
N ILE A 36 -4.24 66.90 -15.05
CA ILE A 36 -2.84 66.54 -15.31
C ILE A 36 -1.90 67.67 -14.84
N GLN A 37 -1.18 67.39 -13.76
CA GLN A 37 -0.31 68.35 -13.06
C GLN A 37 0.83 68.89 -13.93
N ASP A 38 1.39 68.07 -14.81
CA ASP A 38 2.48 68.49 -15.73
C ASP A 38 2.00 69.52 -16.75
N LEU A 39 0.72 69.47 -17.14
CA LEU A 39 0.11 70.43 -18.05
C LEU A 39 -0.20 71.77 -17.39
N GLU A 40 -0.32 71.85 -16.05
CA GLU A 40 -0.57 73.12 -15.33
C GLU A 40 0.50 74.17 -15.58
N SER A 41 1.73 73.74 -15.93
CA SER A 41 2.86 74.62 -16.19
C SER A 41 3.03 75.03 -17.66
N ASN A 42 2.20 74.51 -18.57
CA ASN A 42 2.33 74.73 -20.01
C ASN A 42 1.48 75.94 -20.49
N PRO A 43 2.07 76.98 -21.10
CA PRO A 43 1.35 78.17 -21.57
C PRO A 43 0.36 77.93 -22.73
N ILE A 44 0.38 76.77 -23.39
CA ILE A 44 -0.62 76.37 -24.40
C ILE A 44 -1.54 75.25 -23.91
N ARG A 45 -1.65 75.05 -22.58
CA ARG A 45 -2.47 73.99 -21.96
C ARG A 45 -3.91 74.00 -22.47
N SER A 46 -4.55 75.16 -22.50
CA SER A 46 -5.95 75.29 -22.91
C SER A 46 -6.13 74.85 -24.37
N GLN A 47 -5.21 75.26 -25.25
CA GLN A 47 -5.20 74.94 -26.68
C GLN A 47 -4.93 73.45 -26.93
N ILE A 48 -4.01 72.85 -26.17
CA ILE A 48 -3.75 71.41 -26.22
C ILE A 48 -5.00 70.63 -25.78
N ILE A 49 -5.62 70.99 -24.65
CA ILE A 49 -6.81 70.29 -24.15
C ILE A 49 -7.95 70.42 -25.16
N GLU A 50 -8.26 71.61 -25.66
CA GLU A 50 -9.33 71.81 -26.65
C GLU A 50 -9.05 71.04 -27.96
N ALA A 51 -7.79 70.91 -28.40
CA ALA A 51 -7.43 70.11 -29.57
C ALA A 51 -7.73 68.60 -29.41
N PHE A 52 -7.76 68.07 -28.18
CA PHE A 52 -8.18 66.69 -27.94
C PHE A 52 -9.68 66.48 -28.18
N PHE A 53 -10.49 67.51 -27.97
CA PHE A 53 -11.94 67.44 -28.08
C PHE A 53 -12.47 68.01 -29.40
N ASP A 54 -11.60 68.35 -30.35
CA ASP A 54 -11.98 68.84 -31.67
C ASP A 54 -12.21 67.68 -32.65
N ARG A 55 -13.44 67.56 -33.18
CA ARG A 55 -13.82 66.49 -34.12
C ARG A 55 -12.99 66.49 -35.40
N ARG A 56 -12.41 67.63 -35.79
CA ARG A 56 -11.53 67.75 -36.97
C ARG A 56 -10.26 66.90 -36.86
N ASN A 57 -9.83 66.57 -35.64
CA ASN A 57 -8.55 65.90 -35.40
C ASN A 57 -8.63 64.36 -35.48
N PHE A 58 -9.83 63.78 -35.41
CA PHE A 58 -10.06 62.32 -35.51
C PHE A 58 -11.14 61.90 -36.53
N GLN A 59 -11.88 62.84 -37.15
CA GLN A 59 -12.77 62.59 -38.29
C GLN A 59 -12.48 63.54 -39.46
N LYS A 60 -12.38 63.00 -40.69
CA LYS A 60 -11.98 63.76 -41.90
C LYS A 60 -12.93 64.91 -42.29
N ASP A 61 -14.16 64.92 -41.80
CA ASP A 61 -15.19 65.94 -42.09
C ASP A 61 -15.99 66.35 -40.82
N GLY A 62 -15.38 66.20 -39.63
CA GLY A 62 -16.02 66.57 -38.36
C GLY A 62 -16.04 68.08 -38.15
N VAL A 63 -17.19 68.64 -37.75
CA VAL A 63 -17.32 70.07 -37.41
C VAL A 63 -17.74 70.20 -35.95
N GLY A 64 -17.04 71.04 -35.19
CA GLY A 64 -17.32 71.33 -33.78
C GLY A 64 -16.58 70.44 -32.78
N SER A 65 -16.77 70.74 -31.50
CA SER A 65 -16.13 70.02 -30.40
C SER A 65 -17.03 68.96 -29.76
N VAL A 66 -16.44 67.94 -29.16
CA VAL A 66 -17.10 66.93 -28.32
C VAL A 66 -16.94 67.27 -26.84
N GLU A 67 -17.85 66.79 -26.00
CA GLU A 67 -17.73 66.90 -24.54
C GLU A 67 -16.91 65.74 -23.93
N GLU A 68 -16.89 64.60 -24.62
CA GLU A 68 -16.29 63.35 -24.17
C GLU A 68 -15.56 62.69 -25.36
N ILE A 69 -14.33 62.21 -25.13
CA ILE A 69 -13.56 61.40 -26.09
C ILE A 69 -13.38 59.99 -25.56
N GLY A 70 -13.50 59.00 -26.45
CA GLY A 70 -13.17 57.62 -26.13
C GLY A 70 -11.69 57.32 -26.32
N PHE A 71 -11.32 56.08 -26.00
CA PHE A 71 -9.94 55.61 -26.09
C PHE A 71 -9.40 55.59 -27.53
N GLU A 72 -10.25 55.35 -28.53
CA GLU A 72 -9.85 55.34 -29.94
C GLU A 72 -9.51 56.74 -30.46
N GLU A 73 -10.31 57.74 -30.08
CA GLU A 73 -10.07 59.15 -30.40
C GLU A 73 -8.80 59.67 -29.73
N PHE A 74 -8.60 59.33 -28.45
CA PHE A 74 -7.40 59.69 -27.69
C PHE A 74 -6.11 59.15 -28.35
N LEU A 75 -6.10 57.87 -28.75
CA LEU A 75 -4.95 57.26 -29.41
C LEU A 75 -4.69 57.85 -30.81
N THR A 76 -5.74 58.26 -31.52
CA THR A 76 -5.61 58.93 -32.82
C THR A 76 -4.85 60.24 -32.70
N ILE A 77 -5.15 61.05 -31.68
CA ILE A 77 -4.46 62.33 -31.42
C ILE A 77 -3.01 62.11 -30.99
N MET A 78 -2.77 61.14 -30.12
CA MET A 78 -1.41 60.80 -29.67
C MET A 78 -0.52 60.29 -30.82
N SER A 79 -1.12 59.75 -31.89
CA SER A 79 -0.38 59.29 -33.07
C SER A 79 0.32 60.43 -33.83
N TYR A 80 -0.21 61.66 -33.83
CA TYR A 80 0.41 62.82 -34.49
C TYR A 80 1.74 63.22 -33.84
N PHE A 81 1.89 62.99 -32.54
CA PHE A 81 3.12 63.29 -31.79
C PHE A 81 4.17 62.18 -31.87
N ARG A 82 3.84 61.03 -32.47
CA ARG A 82 4.78 59.92 -32.62
C ARG A 82 5.90 60.28 -33.60
N ALA A 83 7.13 59.92 -33.24
CA ALA A 83 8.28 60.06 -34.14
C ALA A 83 8.11 59.15 -35.38
N PRO A 84 8.44 59.63 -36.60
CA PRO A 84 8.37 58.81 -37.81
C PRO A 84 9.19 57.52 -37.67
N ALA A 85 8.59 56.36 -37.97
CA ALA A 85 9.31 55.08 -37.93
C ALA A 85 10.35 54.99 -39.08
N HIS A 86 11.42 54.21 -38.87
CA HIS A 86 12.60 54.15 -39.76
C HIS A 86 12.39 53.53 -41.17
N HIS A 87 11.16 53.35 -41.65
CA HIS A 87 10.85 52.66 -42.93
C HIS A 87 9.60 53.21 -43.64
N ILE A 88 9.42 54.53 -43.63
CA ILE A 88 8.34 55.21 -44.35
C ILE A 88 8.82 55.68 -45.74
N THR A 89 7.94 55.65 -46.74
CA THR A 89 8.21 56.26 -48.05
C THR A 89 8.18 57.79 -47.96
N ASP A 90 8.83 58.49 -48.91
CA ASP A 90 8.85 59.97 -48.92
C ASP A 90 7.44 60.56 -49.01
N GLU A 91 6.54 59.93 -49.76
CA GLU A 91 5.12 60.29 -49.81
C GLU A 91 4.43 60.16 -48.43
N GLN A 92 4.71 59.08 -47.69
CA GLN A 92 4.18 58.88 -46.34
C GLN A 92 4.81 59.85 -45.32
N ARG A 93 6.07 60.24 -45.51
CA ARG A 93 6.74 61.26 -44.69
C ARG A 93 6.10 62.62 -44.89
N GLU A 94 5.77 62.96 -46.13
CA GLU A 94 5.15 64.23 -46.50
C GLU A 94 3.68 64.27 -46.08
N GLU A 95 2.94 63.16 -46.19
CA GLU A 95 1.59 63.02 -45.61
C GLU A 95 1.59 63.16 -44.09
N MET A 96 2.53 62.53 -43.38
CA MET A 96 2.65 62.71 -41.92
C MET A 96 3.06 64.13 -41.55
N ARG A 97 3.93 64.78 -42.33
CA ARG A 97 4.31 66.18 -42.11
C ARG A 97 3.10 67.10 -42.31
N ARG A 98 2.34 66.89 -43.38
CA ARG A 98 1.11 67.65 -43.68
C ARG A 98 0.03 67.43 -42.63
N ALA A 99 -0.14 66.20 -42.14
CA ALA A 99 -1.07 65.87 -41.06
C ALA A 99 -0.69 66.52 -39.72
N LYS A 100 0.60 66.53 -39.36
CA LYS A 100 1.11 67.24 -38.16
C LYS A 100 0.93 68.75 -38.25
N LEU A 101 1.21 69.34 -39.42
CA LEU A 101 0.99 70.77 -39.66
C LEU A 101 -0.50 71.11 -39.64
N ARG A 102 -1.38 70.22 -40.12
CA ARG A 102 -2.83 70.38 -40.05
C ARG A 102 -3.35 70.34 -38.62
N PHE A 103 -2.84 69.42 -37.81
CA PHE A 103 -3.16 69.35 -36.38
C PHE A 103 -2.73 70.63 -35.63
N LEU A 104 -1.52 71.14 -35.91
CA LEU A 104 -1.05 72.39 -35.31
C LEU A 104 -1.87 73.61 -35.77
N PHE A 105 -2.34 73.62 -37.02
CA PHE A 105 -3.23 74.67 -37.54
C PHE A 105 -4.59 74.64 -36.81
N ASN A 106 -5.21 73.46 -36.67
CA ASN A 106 -6.49 73.32 -35.97
C ASN A 106 -6.40 73.66 -34.48
N MET A 107 -5.23 73.53 -33.85
CA MET A 107 -5.02 73.91 -32.45
C MET A 107 -5.17 75.42 -32.20
N HIS A 108 -4.89 76.24 -33.23
CA HIS A 108 -4.89 77.70 -33.12
C HIS A 108 -6.07 78.38 -33.83
N ASP A 109 -6.80 77.65 -34.68
CA ASP A 109 -8.08 78.04 -35.30
C ASP A 109 -9.23 77.63 -34.37
N THR A 110 -9.62 78.54 -33.48
CA THR A 110 -10.53 78.26 -32.36
C THR A 110 -12.01 78.39 -32.72
N ASP A 111 -12.34 79.15 -33.76
CA ASP A 111 -13.73 79.37 -34.20
C ASP A 111 -14.16 78.49 -35.39
N ASN A 112 -13.26 77.64 -35.88
CA ASN A 112 -13.46 76.69 -36.98
C ASN A 112 -13.75 77.35 -38.34
N ASP A 113 -13.30 78.59 -38.54
CA ASP A 113 -13.50 79.31 -39.80
C ASP A 113 -12.45 78.96 -40.88
N GLY A 114 -11.42 78.16 -40.51
CA GLY A 114 -10.36 77.71 -41.40
C GLY A 114 -9.27 78.75 -41.66
N THR A 115 -9.25 79.84 -40.89
CA THR A 115 -8.35 80.97 -41.05
C THR A 115 -7.86 81.43 -39.67
N ILE A 116 -6.55 81.37 -39.41
CA ILE A 116 -6.01 81.91 -38.15
C ILE A 116 -6.01 83.43 -38.25
N THR A 117 -6.93 84.07 -37.55
CA THR A 117 -7.07 85.52 -37.54
C THR A 117 -5.93 86.19 -36.75
N LEU A 118 -5.69 87.48 -37.00
CA LEU A 118 -4.71 88.27 -36.26
C LEU A 118 -5.00 88.27 -34.75
N GLU A 119 -6.28 88.24 -34.36
CA GLU A 119 -6.70 88.25 -32.96
C GLU A 119 -6.42 86.93 -32.26
N GLU A 120 -6.65 85.80 -32.93
CA GLU A 120 -6.30 84.46 -32.41
C GLU A 120 -4.78 84.27 -32.31
N TYR A 121 -4.02 84.64 -33.35
CA TYR A 121 -2.56 84.57 -33.31
C TYR A 121 -1.96 85.48 -32.22
N ARG A 122 -2.53 86.68 -32.04
CA ARG A 122 -2.14 87.57 -30.93
C ARG A 122 -2.44 86.95 -29.57
N HIS A 123 -3.57 86.27 -29.41
CA HIS A 123 -3.91 85.60 -28.16
C HIS A 123 -2.91 84.48 -27.83
N VAL A 124 -2.51 83.67 -28.82
CA VAL A 124 -1.49 82.62 -28.65
C VAL A 124 -0.11 83.21 -28.27
N VAL A 125 0.32 84.28 -28.96
CA VAL A 125 1.59 84.97 -28.66
C VAL A 125 1.55 85.62 -27.27
N GLU A 126 0.41 86.19 -26.87
CA GLU A 126 0.20 86.70 -25.51
C GLU A 126 0.28 85.57 -24.47
N GLU A 127 -0.37 84.41 -24.68
CA GLU A 127 -0.38 83.28 -23.72
C GLU A 127 1.02 82.66 -23.55
N LEU A 128 1.79 82.53 -24.64
CA LEU A 128 3.18 82.09 -24.64
C LEU A 128 4.12 83.06 -23.91
N LEU A 129 3.89 84.37 -24.06
CA LEU A 129 4.70 85.42 -23.44
C LEU A 129 4.22 85.81 -22.02
N SER A 130 3.03 85.37 -21.60
CA SER A 130 2.42 85.70 -20.29
C SER A 130 3.20 85.16 -19.09
N ARG A 131 4.01 84.09 -19.27
CA ARG A 131 4.85 83.52 -18.19
C ARG A 131 6.22 84.19 -18.07
N SER A 132 6.68 84.86 -19.13
CA SER A 132 7.86 85.73 -19.09
C SER A 132 7.42 87.11 -18.65
N GLY A 133 7.40 87.37 -17.34
CA GLY A 133 6.90 88.60 -16.70
C GLY A 133 7.64 89.92 -17.03
N ALA A 134 8.15 90.08 -18.24
CA ALA A 134 8.97 91.20 -18.70
C ALA A 134 8.43 91.91 -19.97
N LEU A 135 7.30 91.47 -20.55
CA LEU A 135 6.76 92.04 -21.79
C LEU A 135 5.30 92.50 -21.58
N GLY A 136 5.01 93.76 -21.87
CA GLY A 136 3.65 94.32 -21.79
C GLY A 136 2.82 93.88 -23.01
N ARG A 137 1.48 93.84 -22.85
CA ARG A 137 0.52 93.51 -23.93
C ARG A 137 0.81 94.22 -25.26
N GLU A 138 1.36 95.44 -25.21
CA GLU A 138 1.68 96.19 -26.43
C GLU A 138 2.87 95.63 -27.23
N THR A 139 3.84 94.98 -26.59
CA THR A 139 5.00 94.38 -27.27
C THR A 139 4.63 93.06 -27.94
N ALA A 140 3.77 92.25 -27.30
CA ALA A 140 3.21 91.04 -27.89
C ALA A 140 2.35 91.36 -29.13
N LYS A 141 1.56 92.45 -29.05
CA LYS A 141 0.79 92.97 -30.19
C LYS A 141 1.70 93.36 -31.36
N GLY A 142 2.80 94.08 -31.11
CA GLY A 142 3.75 94.45 -32.16
C GLY A 142 4.49 93.27 -32.81
N ILE A 143 4.78 92.20 -32.05
CA ILE A 143 5.40 90.98 -32.58
C ILE A 143 4.40 90.21 -33.45
N ALA A 144 3.16 90.05 -32.99
CA ALA A 144 2.11 89.39 -33.75
C ALA A 144 1.78 90.13 -35.05
N ASP A 145 1.64 91.46 -35.00
CA ASP A 145 1.38 92.31 -36.17
C ASP A 145 2.53 92.24 -37.20
N ALA A 146 3.79 92.22 -36.74
CA ALA A 146 4.98 92.12 -37.62
C ALA A 146 5.10 90.76 -38.30
N ALA A 147 4.90 89.66 -37.55
CA ALA A 147 4.92 88.31 -38.11
C ALA A 147 3.77 88.10 -39.10
N MET A 148 2.59 88.67 -38.82
CA MET A 148 1.43 88.59 -39.71
C MET A 148 1.63 89.36 -41.02
N LEU A 149 2.31 90.52 -40.96
CA LEU A 149 2.69 91.27 -42.16
C LEU A 149 3.70 90.51 -43.03
N GLU A 150 4.63 89.80 -42.39
CA GLU A 150 5.64 88.98 -43.08
C GLU A 150 4.98 87.79 -43.81
N VAL A 151 4.06 87.10 -43.14
CA VAL A 151 3.26 86.03 -43.74
C VAL A 151 2.37 86.54 -44.88
N ALA A 152 1.75 87.72 -44.73
CA ALA A 152 0.96 88.34 -45.79
C ALA A 152 1.82 88.68 -47.02
N SER A 153 3.05 89.16 -46.82
CA SER A 153 4.00 89.47 -47.89
C SER A 153 4.44 88.24 -48.70
N ILE A 154 4.56 87.08 -48.04
CA ILE A 154 4.98 85.80 -48.63
C ILE A 154 3.83 85.10 -49.36
N SER A 155 2.61 85.21 -48.81
CA SER A 155 1.48 84.39 -49.22
C SER A 155 0.61 85.05 -50.29
N VAL A 156 0.38 86.37 -50.19
CA VAL A 156 -0.59 87.11 -51.03
C VAL A 156 0.08 88.16 -51.93
N GLY A 157 1.36 88.47 -51.73
CA GLY A 157 2.08 89.52 -52.47
C GLY A 157 1.71 90.93 -51.99
N PRO A 158 2.15 91.99 -52.68
CA PRO A 158 1.98 93.38 -52.21
C PRO A 158 0.49 93.79 -52.17
N MET A 159 -0.05 93.95 -50.95
CA MET A 159 -1.42 94.39 -50.69
C MET A 159 -1.62 95.88 -50.96
N LYS A 160 -2.82 96.26 -51.45
CA LYS A 160 -3.21 97.67 -51.64
C LYS A 160 -3.65 98.29 -50.30
N PRO A 161 -3.64 99.63 -50.15
CA PRO A 161 -3.84 100.31 -48.86
C PRO A 161 -5.18 100.03 -48.15
N ASP A 162 -6.18 99.49 -48.86
CA ASP A 162 -7.53 99.19 -48.34
C ASP A 162 -7.85 97.67 -48.28
N GLU A 163 -6.87 96.78 -48.51
CA GLU A 163 -7.05 95.33 -48.37
C GLU A 163 -6.65 94.86 -46.96
N PHE A 164 -7.61 94.31 -46.23
CA PHE A 164 -7.40 93.73 -44.91
C PHE A 164 -6.97 92.27 -45.05
N TYR A 165 -5.86 91.88 -44.42
CA TYR A 165 -5.42 90.48 -44.37
C TYR A 165 -6.31 89.71 -43.39
N GLU A 166 -7.26 88.96 -43.94
CA GLU A 166 -8.32 88.28 -43.17
C GLU A 166 -7.78 87.15 -42.26
N GLY A 167 -6.59 86.62 -42.56
CA GLY A 167 -5.81 85.76 -41.67
C GLY A 167 -4.99 84.69 -42.42
N ILE A 168 -4.30 83.81 -41.69
CA ILE A 168 -3.48 82.73 -42.28
C ILE A 168 -4.39 81.54 -42.64
N THR A 169 -4.51 81.21 -43.92
CA THR A 169 -5.13 79.94 -44.35
C THR A 169 -4.11 78.80 -44.26
N PHE A 170 -4.58 77.55 -44.22
CA PHE A 170 -3.69 76.38 -44.13
C PHE A 170 -2.65 76.29 -45.27
N GLU A 171 -2.99 76.78 -46.47
CA GLU A 171 -2.06 76.83 -47.61
C GLU A 171 -1.01 77.95 -47.46
N HIS A 172 -1.33 79.06 -46.77
CA HIS A 172 -0.35 80.10 -46.40
C HIS A 172 0.63 79.57 -45.34
N PHE A 173 0.13 78.80 -44.37
CA PHE A 173 0.93 78.18 -43.32
C PHE A 173 1.97 77.18 -43.85
N LEU A 174 1.60 76.40 -44.88
CA LEU A 174 2.53 75.48 -45.56
C LEU A 174 3.65 76.23 -46.30
N LYS A 175 3.34 77.36 -46.96
CA LYS A 175 4.27 78.12 -47.81
C LYS A 175 5.35 78.86 -47.01
N VAL A 176 5.02 79.34 -45.81
CA VAL A 176 5.97 80.00 -44.89
C VAL A 176 6.98 79.00 -44.30
N SER A 177 6.56 77.74 -44.09
CA SER A 177 7.44 76.68 -43.59
C SER A 177 8.46 76.19 -44.64
N GLU A 178 8.27 76.50 -45.93
CA GLU A 178 9.22 76.12 -47.01
C GLU A 178 10.29 77.20 -47.31
N GLN A 179 10.13 78.46 -46.86
CA GLN A 179 11.06 79.58 -47.20
C GLN A 179 12.18 79.87 -46.19
N ILE A 180 12.17 79.27 -44.99
CA ILE A 180 13.21 79.51 -43.96
C ILE A 180 14.55 78.81 -44.27
N GLN A 181 14.64 78.05 -45.36
CA GLN A 181 15.80 77.21 -45.65
C GLN A 181 16.80 77.75 -46.69
N GLU A 182 16.60 78.93 -47.31
CA GLU A 182 17.54 79.43 -48.34
C GLU A 182 17.59 80.97 -48.46
N HIS A 183 18.49 81.66 -47.73
CA HIS A 183 19.30 82.79 -48.28
C HIS A 183 20.25 83.42 -47.25
N GLU A 184 21.56 83.30 -47.49
CA GLU A 184 22.54 84.26 -46.99
C GLU A 184 23.70 84.36 -47.99
N GLN A 185 23.63 85.30 -48.94
CA GLN A 185 24.81 86.02 -49.45
C GLN A 185 24.47 87.23 -50.35
N GLU A 186 24.98 88.37 -49.86
CA GLU A 186 25.72 89.41 -50.59
C GLU A 186 25.00 90.66 -51.12
N VAL A 187 25.52 91.78 -50.62
CA VAL A 187 25.04 93.16 -50.67
C VAL A 187 26.05 94.01 -51.45
N VAL A 188 25.51 94.83 -52.37
CA VAL A 188 26.02 96.14 -52.85
C VAL A 188 27.16 96.17 -53.88
N ARG A 189 26.79 96.61 -55.09
CA ARG A 189 27.69 97.15 -56.13
C ARG A 189 27.46 98.65 -56.32
N ARG A 190 28.42 99.44 -55.79
CA ARG A 190 29.01 100.71 -56.29
C ARG A 190 28.13 101.70 -57.07
N GLU A 191 27.83 102.88 -56.53
CA GLU A 191 28.65 104.13 -56.49
C GLU A 191 29.24 104.61 -57.83
N GLN A 192 28.81 105.82 -58.27
CA GLN A 192 29.64 106.95 -58.72
C GLN A 192 28.86 108.25 -58.35
N MET A 193 29.41 109.31 -57.76
CA MET A 193 30.38 110.21 -58.36
C MET A 193 31.13 111.07 -57.33
N SER A 194 32.34 111.44 -57.75
CA SER A 194 33.45 112.00 -57.00
C SER A 194 33.51 113.54 -57.09
N GLY A 195 33.61 114.23 -55.94
CA GLY A 195 33.96 115.66 -55.88
C GLY A 195 34.27 116.17 -54.47
N TYR A 196 33.59 115.62 -53.45
CA TYR A 196 33.82 115.96 -52.03
C TYR A 196 35.02 115.21 -51.38
N LYS A 197 35.92 114.66 -52.21
CA LYS A 197 36.92 113.62 -51.89
C LYS A 197 38.26 114.12 -51.31
N ARG A 198 38.44 115.42 -51.05
CA ARG A 198 39.72 115.94 -50.50
C ARG A 198 39.67 116.33 -49.03
N MET A 199 38.55 116.88 -48.52
CA MET A 199 38.38 117.19 -47.09
C MET A 199 38.08 115.96 -46.23
N ARG A 200 37.39 114.94 -46.78
CA ARG A 200 37.01 113.72 -46.05
C ARG A 200 38.21 112.78 -45.73
N ARG A 201 39.30 112.86 -46.51
CA ARG A 201 40.48 111.98 -46.35
C ARG A 201 41.26 112.21 -45.04
N GLN A 202 41.12 113.37 -44.41
CA GLN A 202 41.79 113.67 -43.15
C GLN A 202 41.01 113.14 -41.94
N HIS A 203 39.66 113.18 -41.97
CA HIS A 203 38.81 112.56 -40.94
C HIS A 203 38.67 111.03 -41.09
N GLN A 204 38.72 110.48 -42.31
CA GLN A 204 38.59 109.04 -42.55
C GLN A 204 39.78 108.21 -42.04
N LYS A 205 40.97 108.81 -41.90
CA LYS A 205 42.17 108.11 -41.39
C LYS A 205 42.10 107.84 -39.87
N GLN A 206 41.40 108.69 -39.12
CA GLN A 206 41.25 108.54 -37.66
C GLN A 206 40.17 107.51 -37.28
N LEU A 207 39.09 107.40 -38.08
CA LEU A 207 38.04 106.39 -37.88
C LEU A 207 38.53 104.96 -38.16
N ILE A 208 39.23 104.73 -39.28
CA ILE A 208 39.76 103.40 -39.64
C ILE A 208 40.79 102.89 -38.60
N ALA A 209 41.56 103.79 -37.98
CA ALA A 209 42.53 103.42 -36.96
C ALA A 209 41.87 102.93 -35.65
N LEU A 210 40.72 103.51 -35.26
CA LEU A 210 39.95 103.07 -34.09
C LEU A 210 39.13 101.81 -34.38
N GLU A 211 38.51 101.71 -35.56
CA GLU A 211 37.76 100.51 -35.97
C GLU A 211 38.64 99.26 -36.03
N ASN A 212 39.87 99.37 -36.55
CA ASN A 212 40.80 98.24 -36.60
C ASN A 212 41.32 97.83 -35.21
N ARG A 213 41.42 98.78 -34.26
CA ARG A 213 41.87 98.48 -32.89
C ARG A 213 40.79 97.75 -32.11
N LEU A 214 39.54 98.20 -32.23
CA LEU A 214 38.39 97.54 -31.59
C LEU A 214 38.14 96.15 -32.19
N LYS A 215 38.32 95.97 -33.50
CA LYS A 215 38.18 94.66 -34.15
C LYS A 215 39.25 93.66 -33.70
N ALA A 216 40.51 94.10 -33.58
CA ALA A 216 41.59 93.24 -33.08
C ALA A 216 41.37 92.81 -31.62
N GLU A 217 40.89 93.73 -30.75
CA GLU A 217 40.53 93.40 -29.36
C GLU A 217 39.33 92.44 -29.29
N MET A 218 38.32 92.63 -30.14
CA MET A 218 37.17 91.72 -30.23
C MET A 218 37.56 90.32 -30.72
N ASP A 219 38.46 90.22 -31.70
CA ASP A 219 38.95 88.95 -32.23
C ASP A 219 39.85 88.23 -31.20
N GLU A 220 40.66 88.96 -30.42
CA GLU A 220 41.44 88.39 -29.31
C GLU A 220 40.54 87.84 -28.18
N HIS A 221 39.50 88.58 -27.80
CA HIS A 221 38.52 88.13 -26.80
C HIS A 221 37.71 86.92 -27.29
N LYS A 222 37.30 86.89 -28.56
CA LYS A 222 36.64 85.72 -29.16
C LYS A 222 37.54 84.49 -29.13
N LEU A 223 38.81 84.62 -29.48
CA LEU A 223 39.75 83.50 -29.48
C LEU A 223 40.07 83.00 -28.06
N ARG A 224 40.17 83.89 -27.07
CA ARG A 224 40.29 83.48 -25.65
C ARG A 224 39.05 82.73 -25.17
N LEU A 225 37.86 83.26 -25.45
CA LEU A 225 36.60 82.63 -25.05
C LEU A 225 36.43 81.26 -25.72
N GLN A 226 36.78 81.15 -27.01
CA GLN A 226 36.74 79.88 -27.73
C GLN A 226 37.70 78.84 -27.15
N LYS A 227 38.94 79.24 -26.81
CA LYS A 227 39.88 78.35 -26.12
C LYS A 227 39.43 77.94 -24.73
N GLU A 228 38.83 78.84 -23.96
CA GLU A 228 38.29 78.52 -22.63
C GLU A 228 37.10 77.56 -22.72
N VAL A 229 36.19 77.76 -23.67
CA VAL A 229 35.07 76.85 -23.95
C VAL A 229 35.57 75.48 -24.40
N GLU A 230 36.53 75.41 -25.32
CA GLU A 230 37.12 74.14 -25.77
C GLU A 230 37.86 73.42 -24.64
N THR A 231 38.57 74.16 -23.79
CA THR A 231 39.28 73.57 -22.63
C THR A 231 38.29 73.06 -21.59
N GLN A 232 37.22 73.79 -21.30
CA GLN A 232 36.16 73.34 -20.41
C GLN A 232 35.41 72.13 -20.99
N ALA A 233 35.08 72.13 -22.29
CA ALA A 233 34.44 71.01 -22.96
C ALA A 233 35.32 69.74 -22.94
N ASN A 234 36.64 69.87 -23.14
CA ASN A 234 37.57 68.75 -23.04
C ASN A 234 37.70 68.25 -21.60
N ASN A 235 37.75 69.14 -20.62
CA ASN A 235 37.80 68.76 -19.21
C ASN A 235 36.52 68.04 -18.76
N THR A 236 35.34 68.53 -19.14
CA THR A 236 34.07 67.87 -18.85
C THR A 236 33.96 66.53 -19.58
N TYR A 237 34.44 66.42 -20.81
CA TYR A 237 34.52 65.14 -21.53
C TYR A 237 35.39 64.11 -20.80
N ILE A 238 36.59 64.50 -20.35
CA ILE A 238 37.49 63.64 -19.58
C ILE A 238 36.87 63.22 -18.24
N GLU A 239 36.20 64.14 -17.53
CA GLU A 239 35.51 63.82 -16.28
C GLU A 239 34.34 62.85 -16.50
N LEU A 240 33.56 63.04 -17.56
CA LEU A 240 32.48 62.12 -17.95
C LEU A 240 33.02 60.73 -18.29
N GLU A 241 34.12 60.65 -19.04
CA GLU A 241 34.75 59.36 -19.37
C GLU A 241 35.32 58.67 -18.11
N ARG A 242 35.89 59.44 -17.18
CA ARG A 242 36.39 58.92 -15.90
C ARG A 242 35.25 58.43 -14.99
N LEU A 243 34.13 59.15 -14.95
CA LEU A 243 32.92 58.74 -14.22
C LEU A 243 32.30 57.49 -14.84
N ALA A 244 32.22 57.41 -16.17
CA ALA A 244 31.73 56.23 -16.88
C ALA A 244 32.59 54.99 -16.60
N LYS A 245 33.93 55.12 -16.64
CA LYS A 245 34.85 54.02 -16.27
C LYS A 245 34.70 53.61 -14.81
N LYS A 246 34.48 54.57 -13.90
CA LYS A 246 34.26 54.29 -12.48
C LYS A 246 32.92 53.57 -12.24
N GLN A 247 31.85 53.97 -12.92
CA GLN A 247 30.55 53.27 -12.87
C GLN A 247 30.64 51.86 -13.46
N ALA A 248 31.32 51.68 -14.59
CA ALA A 248 31.53 50.36 -15.19
C ALA A 248 32.33 49.43 -14.26
N ALA A 249 33.39 49.92 -13.62
CA ALA A 249 34.17 49.15 -12.65
C ALA A 249 33.37 48.82 -11.37
N GLN A 250 32.48 49.72 -10.93
CA GLN A 250 31.60 49.49 -9.80
C GLN A 250 30.54 48.42 -10.13
N LEU A 251 29.92 48.49 -11.30
CA LEU A 251 28.97 47.48 -11.81
C LEU A 251 29.62 46.09 -11.91
N ASP A 252 30.84 45.98 -12.46
CA ASP A 252 31.56 44.70 -12.53
C ASP A 252 31.90 44.14 -11.14
N LYS A 253 32.27 45.02 -10.18
CA LYS A 253 32.52 44.62 -8.80
C LYS A 253 31.25 44.13 -8.10
N GLU A 254 30.12 44.80 -8.31
CA GLU A 254 28.82 44.40 -7.77
C GLU A 254 28.32 43.10 -8.40
N LEU A 255 28.48 42.90 -9.71
CA LEU A 255 28.19 41.65 -10.41
C LEU A 255 29.01 40.48 -9.85
N LYS A 256 30.32 40.67 -9.64
CA LYS A 256 31.20 39.65 -9.07
C LYS A 256 30.87 39.35 -7.61
N ALA A 257 30.54 40.38 -6.82
CA ALA A 257 30.12 40.20 -5.43
C ALA A 257 28.79 39.44 -5.35
N SER A 258 27.80 39.82 -6.17
CA SER A 258 26.51 39.15 -6.28
C SER A 258 26.67 37.70 -6.75
N ALA A 259 27.50 37.42 -7.76
CA ALA A 259 27.78 36.06 -8.20
C ALA A 259 28.51 35.21 -7.14
N ALA A 260 29.38 35.82 -6.31
CA ALA A 260 30.04 35.12 -5.22
C ALA A 260 29.08 34.83 -4.05
N GLU A 261 28.18 35.75 -3.75
CA GLU A 261 27.12 35.59 -2.76
C GLU A 261 26.09 34.54 -3.22
N GLU A 262 25.68 34.57 -4.49
CA GLU A 262 24.84 33.56 -5.12
C GLU A 262 25.48 32.17 -5.01
N LYS A 263 26.77 32.03 -5.30
CA LYS A 263 27.51 30.76 -5.11
C LYS A 263 27.52 30.29 -3.66
N ARG A 264 27.67 31.20 -2.69
CA ARG A 264 27.62 30.85 -1.25
C ARG A 264 26.24 30.35 -0.85
N ILE A 265 25.18 31.04 -1.28
CA ILE A 265 23.79 30.64 -1.03
C ILE A 265 23.49 29.30 -1.70
N GLN A 266 23.87 29.11 -2.97
CA GLN A 266 23.74 27.83 -3.68
C GLN A 266 24.47 26.69 -2.95
N GLN A 267 25.68 26.93 -2.45
CA GLN A 267 26.44 25.93 -1.69
C GLN A 267 25.79 25.62 -0.34
N GLN A 268 25.26 26.62 0.37
CA GLN A 268 24.53 26.44 1.62
C GLN A 268 23.23 25.65 1.41
N ILE A 269 22.47 25.95 0.36
CA ILE A 269 21.28 25.20 -0.05
C ILE A 269 21.65 23.74 -0.33
N LEU A 270 22.72 23.48 -1.07
CA LEU A 270 23.15 22.12 -1.40
C LEU A 270 23.61 21.32 -0.16
N VAL A 271 24.31 21.95 0.78
CA VAL A 271 24.70 21.33 2.07
C VAL A 271 23.46 21.03 2.91
N GLN A 272 22.50 21.95 2.98
CA GLN A 272 21.26 21.76 3.73
C GLN A 272 20.42 20.64 3.12
N GLN A 273 20.25 20.62 1.79
CA GLN A 273 19.56 19.55 1.06
C GLN A 273 20.22 18.19 1.29
N LYS A 274 21.56 18.10 1.27
CA LYS A 274 22.29 16.87 1.61
C LYS A 274 22.02 16.40 3.04
N LYS A 275 22.04 17.32 4.01
CA LYS A 275 21.79 17.01 5.42
C LYS A 275 20.35 16.53 5.65
N GLU A 276 19.38 17.19 5.02
CA GLU A 276 17.97 16.80 5.08
C GLU A 276 17.76 15.43 4.43
N LEU A 277 18.36 15.19 3.27
CA LEU A 277 18.34 13.89 2.59
C LEU A 277 18.94 12.77 3.47
N THR A 278 20.12 12.97 4.06
CA THR A 278 20.72 11.96 4.94
C THR A 278 19.85 11.71 6.18
N THR A 279 19.28 12.76 6.78
CA THR A 279 18.42 12.64 7.96
C THR A 279 17.12 11.91 7.62
N PHE A 280 16.53 12.20 6.45
CA PHE A 280 15.34 11.52 5.95
C PHE A 280 15.62 10.03 5.72
N LEU A 281 16.71 9.69 5.02
CA LEU A 281 17.10 8.31 4.76
C LEU A 281 17.38 7.53 6.05
N ASP A 282 18.08 8.12 7.02
CA ASP A 282 18.32 7.49 8.31
C ASP A 282 17.03 7.28 9.11
N THR A 283 16.11 8.24 9.04
CA THR A 283 14.78 8.12 9.66
C THR A 283 13.99 6.99 8.99
N GLN A 284 14.00 6.90 7.66
CA GLN A 284 13.35 5.81 6.91
C GLN A 284 13.95 4.44 7.26
N LYS A 285 15.28 4.31 7.28
CA LYS A 285 15.96 3.08 7.72
C LYS A 285 15.59 2.68 9.14
N LYS A 286 15.42 3.65 10.04
CA LYS A 286 14.98 3.39 11.43
C LYS A 286 13.53 2.92 11.48
N GLN A 287 12.63 3.56 10.73
CA GLN A 287 11.23 3.15 10.63
C GLN A 287 11.10 1.73 10.05
N TYR A 288 11.86 1.42 8.99
CA TYR A 288 11.91 0.08 8.42
C TYR A 288 12.39 -0.97 9.44
N ARG A 289 13.48 -0.69 10.18
CA ARG A 289 13.98 -1.58 11.22
C ARG A 289 12.91 -1.85 12.29
N LEU A 290 12.27 -0.79 12.80
CA LEU A 290 11.21 -0.91 13.80
C LEU A 290 9.99 -1.70 13.27
N CYS A 291 9.55 -1.41 12.04
CA CYS A 291 8.43 -2.11 11.41
C CYS A 291 8.75 -3.61 11.23
N ARG A 292 9.96 -3.93 10.76
CA ARG A 292 10.45 -5.30 10.59
C ARG A 292 10.55 -6.03 11.93
N GLU A 293 11.04 -5.38 12.99
CA GLU A 293 11.11 -5.95 14.34
C GLU A 293 9.71 -6.22 14.90
N ARG A 294 8.80 -5.25 14.84
CA ARG A 294 7.40 -5.41 15.26
C ARG A 294 6.72 -6.56 14.52
N MET A 295 6.92 -6.67 13.20
CA MET A 295 6.37 -7.77 12.41
C MET A 295 6.94 -9.13 12.85
N LYS A 296 8.25 -9.21 13.12
CA LYS A 296 8.89 -10.43 13.65
C LYS A 296 8.31 -10.82 15.01
N GLU A 297 8.11 -9.87 15.91
CA GLU A 297 7.51 -10.11 17.22
C GLU A 297 6.06 -10.61 17.10
N GLU A 298 5.23 -9.97 16.27
CA GLU A 298 3.86 -10.39 16.02
C GLU A 298 3.79 -11.81 15.45
N LEU A 299 4.66 -12.14 14.49
CA LEU A 299 4.78 -13.48 13.91
C LEU A 299 5.25 -14.52 14.94
N ASN A 300 6.21 -14.15 15.79
CA ASN A 300 6.71 -15.05 16.85
C ASN A 300 5.64 -15.29 17.92
N LYS A 301 4.90 -14.25 18.34
CA LYS A 301 3.75 -14.40 19.27
C LYS A 301 2.69 -15.33 18.70
N LYS A 302 2.33 -15.14 17.42
CA LYS A 302 1.38 -16.01 16.72
C LYS A 302 1.88 -17.45 16.64
N LYS A 303 3.17 -17.66 16.36
CA LYS A 303 3.82 -18.98 16.39
C LYS A 303 3.70 -19.63 17.77
N THR A 304 4.09 -18.93 18.85
CA THR A 304 4.03 -19.47 20.21
C THR A 304 2.60 -19.79 20.65
N GLN A 305 1.62 -18.96 20.25
CA GLN A 305 0.21 -19.23 20.53
C GLN A 305 -0.24 -20.53 19.84
N LYS A 306 0.12 -20.70 18.57
CA LYS A 306 -0.21 -21.92 17.81
C LYS A 306 0.46 -23.16 18.39
N GLU A 307 1.73 -23.08 18.77
CA GLU A 307 2.44 -24.17 19.46
C GLU A 307 1.75 -24.56 20.77
N MET A 308 1.25 -23.58 21.55
CA MET A 308 0.48 -23.84 22.76
C MET A 308 -0.87 -24.50 22.47
N GLU A 309 -1.59 -24.06 21.44
CA GLU A 309 -2.85 -24.68 20.98
C GLU A 309 -2.61 -26.14 20.56
N HIS A 310 -1.55 -26.40 19.80
CA HIS A 310 -1.16 -27.75 19.36
C HIS A 310 -0.81 -28.64 20.56
N ALA A 311 -0.02 -28.14 21.52
CA ALA A 311 0.31 -28.86 22.74
C ALA A 311 -0.93 -29.19 23.58
N LEU A 312 -1.90 -28.27 23.66
CA LEU A 312 -3.17 -28.51 24.36
C LEU A 312 -3.99 -29.62 23.69
N MET A 313 -4.08 -29.60 22.36
CA MET A 313 -4.80 -30.64 21.61
C MET A 313 -4.14 -32.02 21.79
N ILE A 314 -2.81 -32.10 21.76
CA ILE A 314 -2.09 -33.36 22.01
C ILE A 314 -2.38 -33.89 23.42
N ARG A 315 -2.31 -33.03 24.45
CA ARG A 315 -2.65 -33.44 25.83
C ARG A 315 -4.10 -33.89 25.97
N GLN A 316 -5.02 -33.24 25.26
CA GLN A 316 -6.43 -33.64 25.27
C GLN A 316 -6.62 -35.02 24.62
N ASP A 317 -5.93 -35.28 23.50
CA ASP A 317 -5.93 -36.58 22.83
C ASP A 317 -5.37 -37.67 23.73
N GLU A 318 -4.22 -37.43 24.38
CA GLU A 318 -3.58 -38.34 25.34
C GLU A 318 -4.50 -38.64 26.52
N SER A 319 -5.11 -37.62 27.13
CA SER A 319 -6.06 -37.79 28.23
C SER A 319 -7.30 -38.60 27.82
N THR A 320 -7.79 -38.37 26.60
CA THR A 320 -8.93 -39.13 26.05
C THR A 320 -8.54 -40.59 25.81
N GLN A 321 -7.36 -40.83 25.23
CA GLN A 321 -6.81 -42.17 25.02
C GLN A 321 -6.65 -42.93 26.34
N GLU A 322 -6.07 -42.29 27.37
CA GLU A 322 -5.93 -42.87 28.71
C GLU A 322 -7.29 -43.26 29.30
N LEU A 323 -8.31 -42.40 29.15
CA LEU A 323 -9.65 -42.68 29.65
C LEU A 323 -10.29 -43.87 28.93
N GLU A 324 -10.22 -43.91 27.59
CA GLU A 324 -10.73 -45.04 26.80
C GLU A 324 -10.02 -46.36 27.15
N GLN A 325 -8.69 -46.33 27.34
CA GLN A 325 -7.92 -47.50 27.76
C GLN A 325 -8.30 -47.96 29.17
N ARG A 326 -8.46 -47.05 30.14
CA ARG A 326 -8.90 -47.39 31.50
C ARG A 326 -10.30 -48.00 31.51
N GLN A 327 -11.23 -47.47 30.70
CA GLN A 327 -12.58 -48.03 30.56
C GLN A 327 -12.53 -49.45 30.01
N LEU A 328 -11.76 -49.68 28.94
CA LEU A 328 -11.59 -51.00 28.34
C LEU A 328 -10.97 -51.99 29.34
N GLN A 329 -9.89 -51.61 30.02
CA GLN A 329 -9.24 -52.43 31.06
C GLN A 329 -10.19 -52.78 32.20
N THR A 330 -11.03 -51.84 32.62
CA THR A 330 -12.03 -52.09 33.67
C THR A 330 -13.08 -53.10 33.22
N LEU A 331 -13.60 -52.96 32.00
CA LEU A 331 -14.55 -53.90 31.43
C LEU A 331 -13.95 -55.30 31.28
N GLN A 332 -12.71 -55.39 30.79
CA GLN A 332 -12.00 -56.65 30.62
C GLN A 332 -11.72 -57.34 31.96
N ARG A 333 -11.33 -56.57 32.99
CA ARG A 333 -11.14 -57.09 34.34
C ARG A 333 -12.42 -57.68 34.90
N LEU A 334 -13.54 -56.95 34.81
CA LEU A 334 -14.84 -57.42 35.28
C LEU A 334 -15.31 -58.69 34.54
N ARG A 335 -15.09 -58.77 33.22
CA ARG A 335 -15.38 -59.97 32.43
C ARG A 335 -14.52 -61.16 32.84
N PHE A 336 -13.23 -60.94 33.09
CA PHE A 336 -12.32 -61.98 33.55
C PHE A 336 -12.70 -62.48 34.96
N GLU A 337 -13.03 -61.57 35.88
CA GLU A 337 -13.48 -61.91 37.23
C GLU A 337 -14.79 -62.71 37.19
N LEU A 338 -15.76 -62.31 36.37
CA LEU A 338 -17.01 -63.05 36.18
C LEU A 338 -16.76 -64.46 35.66
N MET A 339 -15.93 -64.61 34.61
CA MET A 339 -15.57 -65.91 34.05
C MET A 339 -14.84 -66.79 35.07
N ARG A 340 -13.91 -66.21 35.85
CA ARG A 340 -13.24 -66.93 36.94
C ARG A 340 -14.23 -67.42 38.00
N HIS A 341 -15.18 -66.59 38.41
CA HIS A 341 -16.24 -66.99 39.36
C HIS A 341 -17.15 -68.08 38.79
N GLN A 342 -17.51 -67.97 37.50
CA GLN A 342 -18.28 -69.00 36.81
C GLN A 342 -17.52 -70.33 36.78
N HIS A 343 -16.27 -70.34 36.34
CA HIS A 343 -15.45 -71.56 36.28
C HIS A 343 -15.27 -72.20 37.66
N GLN A 344 -15.08 -71.39 38.71
CA GLN A 344 -15.00 -71.86 40.08
C GLN A 344 -16.31 -72.54 40.51
N THR A 345 -17.46 -71.93 40.20
CA THR A 345 -18.78 -72.48 40.54
C THR A 345 -19.06 -73.79 39.79
N GLU A 346 -18.68 -73.86 38.52
CA GLU A 346 -18.79 -75.08 37.71
C GLU A 346 -17.93 -76.22 38.27
N LEU A 347 -16.70 -75.92 38.69
CA LEU A 347 -15.81 -76.88 39.32
C LEU A 347 -16.37 -77.40 40.65
N GLU A 348 -16.82 -76.50 41.53
CA GLU A 348 -17.45 -76.86 42.81
C GLU A 348 -18.68 -77.77 42.60
N ASN A 349 -19.53 -77.43 41.61
CA ASN A 349 -20.68 -78.26 41.25
C ASN A 349 -20.27 -79.65 40.75
N GLN A 350 -19.20 -79.75 39.95
CA GLN A 350 -18.70 -81.03 39.46
C GLN A 350 -18.10 -81.87 40.60
N GLU A 351 -17.36 -81.27 41.52
CA GLU A 351 -16.83 -81.93 42.71
C GLU A 351 -17.94 -82.46 43.63
N GLU A 352 -19.00 -81.67 43.83
CA GLU A 352 -20.17 -82.10 44.56
C GLU A 352 -20.90 -83.27 43.87
N TYR A 353 -21.09 -83.18 42.55
CA TYR A 353 -21.68 -84.24 41.74
C TYR A 353 -20.88 -85.54 41.87
N ASN A 354 -19.56 -85.47 41.69
CA ASN A 354 -18.63 -86.59 41.84
C ASN A 354 -18.77 -87.23 43.24
N SER A 355 -18.78 -86.41 44.28
CA SER A 355 -18.94 -86.85 45.67
C SER A 355 -20.30 -87.50 45.94
N ARG A 356 -21.38 -87.03 45.30
CA ARG A 356 -22.72 -87.64 45.39
C ARG A 356 -22.73 -89.00 44.70
N ARG A 357 -22.23 -89.10 43.46
CA ARG A 357 -22.15 -90.35 42.69
C ARG A 357 -21.33 -91.41 43.40
N GLN A 358 -20.19 -91.03 43.96
CA GLN A 358 -19.38 -91.94 44.78
C GLN A 358 -20.17 -92.43 46.00
N ARG A 359 -20.84 -91.54 46.75
CA ARG A 359 -21.67 -91.95 47.91
C ARG A 359 -22.82 -92.88 47.52
N GLU A 360 -23.48 -92.65 46.38
CA GLU A 360 -24.52 -93.53 45.85
C GLU A 360 -23.97 -94.94 45.57
N LEU A 361 -22.81 -95.03 44.92
CA LEU A 361 -22.16 -96.32 44.65
C LEU A 361 -21.77 -97.04 45.95
N HIS A 362 -21.16 -96.33 46.90
CA HIS A 362 -20.81 -96.90 48.21
C HIS A 362 -22.05 -97.42 48.97
N ARG A 363 -23.19 -96.71 48.88
CA ARG A 363 -24.46 -97.17 49.48
C ARG A 363 -24.98 -98.44 48.81
N LYS A 364 -24.90 -98.50 47.47
CA LYS A 364 -25.27 -99.71 46.70
C LYS A 364 -24.43 -100.90 47.14
N HIS A 365 -23.10 -100.75 47.17
CA HIS A 365 -22.17 -101.81 47.59
C HIS A 365 -22.36 -102.24 49.05
N ALA A 366 -22.64 -101.28 49.95
CA ALA A 366 -22.95 -101.59 51.35
C ALA A 366 -24.27 -102.38 51.48
N LEU A 367 -25.28 -102.08 50.67
CA LEU A 367 -26.55 -102.82 50.65
C LEU A 367 -26.35 -104.24 50.13
N GLU A 368 -25.58 -104.43 49.06
CA GLU A 368 -25.25 -105.75 48.51
C GLU A 368 -24.49 -106.61 49.53
N ARG A 369 -23.46 -106.06 50.18
CA ARG A 369 -22.74 -106.74 51.25
C ARG A 369 -23.63 -107.11 52.44
N ARG A 370 -24.64 -106.28 52.77
CA ARG A 370 -25.64 -106.62 53.80
C ARG A 370 -26.58 -107.74 53.37
N GLN A 371 -26.93 -107.82 52.09
CA GLN A 371 -27.80 -108.87 51.55
C GLN A 371 -27.06 -110.20 51.30
N GLN A 372 -25.75 -110.14 51.06
CA GLN A 372 -24.92 -111.29 50.72
C GLN A 372 -25.07 -112.49 51.69
N PRO A 373 -25.01 -112.33 53.03
CA PRO A 373 -25.19 -113.47 53.95
C PRO A 373 -26.55 -114.16 53.82
N ARG A 374 -27.61 -113.40 53.47
CA ARG A 374 -28.96 -113.94 53.29
C ARG A 374 -29.06 -114.75 52.00
N ASN A 375 -28.44 -114.26 50.92
CA ASN A 375 -28.37 -114.96 49.65
C ASN A 375 -27.54 -116.25 49.78
N LEU A 376 -26.39 -116.16 50.45
CA LEU A 376 -25.51 -117.31 50.72
C LEU A 376 -26.19 -118.38 51.57
N LYS A 377 -26.90 -118.00 52.65
CA LYS A 377 -27.69 -118.95 53.46
C LYS A 377 -28.76 -119.68 52.66
N THR A 378 -29.38 -119.01 51.70
CA THR A 378 -30.41 -119.63 50.85
C THR A 378 -29.79 -120.71 49.96
N LEU A 379 -28.62 -120.42 49.39
CA LEU A 379 -27.87 -121.37 48.55
C LEU A 379 -27.29 -122.53 49.38
N GLU A 380 -26.75 -122.24 50.56
CA GLU A 380 -26.29 -123.24 51.53
C GLU A 380 -27.42 -124.20 51.92
N MET A 381 -28.63 -123.68 52.18
CA MET A 381 -29.80 -124.50 52.52
C MET A 381 -30.22 -125.41 51.36
N GLN A 382 -30.09 -124.97 50.10
CA GLN A 382 -30.35 -125.81 48.93
C GLN A 382 -29.33 -126.95 48.83
N ILE A 383 -28.04 -126.67 49.04
CA ILE A 383 -26.98 -127.68 49.06
C ILE A 383 -27.19 -128.69 50.20
N LYS A 384 -27.56 -128.22 51.41
CA LYS A 384 -27.91 -129.08 52.54
C LYS A 384 -29.13 -129.97 52.26
N LYS A 385 -30.13 -129.46 51.56
CA LYS A 385 -31.30 -130.25 51.14
C LYS A 385 -30.89 -131.35 50.17
N GLN A 386 -30.06 -131.02 49.17
CA GLN A 386 -29.49 -132.01 48.25
C GLN A 386 -28.70 -133.08 49.00
N PHE A 387 -27.85 -132.70 49.96
CA PHE A 387 -27.13 -133.63 50.82
C PHE A 387 -28.06 -134.58 51.58
N GLN A 388 -29.12 -134.06 52.20
CA GLN A 388 -30.11 -134.86 52.91
C GLN A 388 -30.79 -135.88 52.00
N ASP A 389 -31.17 -135.47 50.78
CA ASP A 389 -31.81 -136.35 49.82
C ASP A 389 -30.84 -137.43 49.31
N THR A 390 -29.58 -137.09 49.04
CA THR A 390 -28.52 -138.05 48.71
C THR A 390 -28.27 -139.04 49.87
N CYS A 391 -28.27 -138.57 51.12
CA CYS A 391 -28.16 -139.43 52.31
C CYS A 391 -29.33 -140.40 52.44
N LYS A 392 -30.57 -139.97 52.13
CA LYS A 392 -31.75 -140.87 52.12
C LYS A 392 -31.59 -141.96 51.07
N VAL A 393 -31.09 -141.61 49.89
CA VAL A 393 -30.81 -142.58 48.81
C VAL A 393 -29.73 -143.57 49.23
N GLN A 394 -28.60 -143.08 49.77
CA GLN A 394 -27.53 -143.93 50.31
C GLN A 394 -28.02 -144.87 51.41
N ASN A 395 -28.89 -144.41 52.31
CA ASN A 395 -29.48 -145.26 53.35
C ASN A 395 -30.40 -146.35 52.79
N LYS A 396 -31.20 -146.04 51.75
CA LYS A 396 -32.01 -147.05 51.05
C LYS A 396 -31.12 -148.09 50.37
N GLN A 397 -30.07 -147.65 49.68
CA GLN A 397 -29.08 -148.52 49.04
C GLN A 397 -28.37 -149.42 50.06
N TYR A 398 -27.95 -148.87 51.19
CA TYR A 398 -27.36 -149.63 52.30
C TYR A 398 -28.32 -150.71 52.83
N LYS A 399 -29.59 -150.38 53.07
CA LYS A 399 -30.59 -151.35 53.55
C LYS A 399 -30.78 -152.49 52.55
N ALA A 400 -30.88 -152.16 51.26
CA ALA A 400 -30.99 -153.16 50.19
C ALA A 400 -29.75 -154.06 50.13
N LEU A 401 -28.54 -153.47 50.14
CA LEU A 401 -27.26 -154.20 50.13
C LEU A 401 -27.11 -155.09 51.36
N ARG A 402 -27.47 -154.59 52.55
CA ARG A 402 -27.44 -155.34 53.81
C ARG A 402 -28.36 -156.55 53.77
N ASN A 403 -29.60 -156.39 53.31
CA ASN A 403 -30.54 -157.50 53.22
C ASN A 403 -30.03 -158.58 52.27
N HIS A 404 -29.57 -158.19 51.07
CA HIS A 404 -29.01 -159.11 50.10
C HIS A 404 -27.77 -159.87 50.63
N GLN A 405 -26.83 -159.18 51.29
CA GLN A 405 -25.64 -159.85 51.86
C GLN A 405 -25.98 -160.84 52.98
N LEU A 406 -27.03 -160.60 53.77
CA LEU A 406 -27.50 -161.54 54.79
C LEU A 406 -28.21 -162.76 54.20
N GLU A 407 -28.91 -162.60 53.07
CA GLU A 407 -29.58 -163.69 52.36
C GLU A 407 -28.58 -164.66 51.69
N VAL A 408 -27.48 -164.13 51.14
CA VAL A 408 -26.50 -164.90 50.36
C VAL A 408 -25.40 -165.54 51.24
N SER A 409 -25.21 -165.08 52.49
CA SER A 409 -24.08 -165.48 53.33
C SER A 409 -24.45 -166.46 54.47
N PRO A 410 -23.54 -167.35 54.91
CA PRO A 410 -23.75 -168.25 56.05
C PRO A 410 -23.94 -167.51 57.38
N LYS A 411 -24.78 -168.06 58.27
CA LYS A 411 -25.13 -167.44 59.57
C LYS A 411 -23.93 -167.14 60.49
N GLY A 412 -22.82 -167.88 60.35
CA GLY A 412 -21.59 -167.66 61.12
C GLY A 412 -20.91 -166.31 60.82
N ASP A 413 -21.03 -165.83 59.58
CA ASP A 413 -20.32 -164.64 59.09
C ASP A 413 -21.15 -163.35 59.22
N HIS A 414 -22.45 -163.48 59.50
CA HIS A 414 -23.40 -162.36 59.58
C HIS A 414 -22.93 -161.25 60.52
N LYS A 415 -22.28 -161.58 61.64
CA LYS A 415 -21.77 -160.59 62.61
C LYS A 415 -20.63 -159.75 62.03
N ALA A 416 -19.71 -160.38 61.30
CA ALA A 416 -18.57 -159.68 60.68
C ALA A 416 -19.03 -158.81 59.51
N ILE A 417 -19.93 -159.34 58.67
CA ILE A 417 -20.51 -158.64 57.51
C ILE A 417 -21.33 -157.41 57.96
N LEU A 418 -22.16 -157.54 59.01
CA LEU A 418 -22.91 -156.40 59.54
C LEU A 418 -22.01 -155.31 60.10
N LYS A 419 -20.88 -155.68 60.72
CA LYS A 419 -19.89 -154.72 61.21
C LYS A 419 -19.21 -153.99 60.05
N SER A 420 -18.72 -154.73 59.05
CA SER A 420 -18.04 -154.12 57.89
C SER A 420 -18.98 -153.23 57.07
N LEU A 421 -20.21 -153.68 56.80
CA LEU A 421 -21.22 -152.88 56.11
C LEU A 421 -21.53 -151.58 56.85
N LYS A 422 -21.63 -151.62 58.18
CA LYS A 422 -21.90 -150.43 59.00
C LYS A 422 -20.72 -149.46 59.01
N GLU A 423 -19.50 -149.97 59.10
CA GLU A 423 -18.26 -149.17 58.97
C GLU A 423 -18.17 -148.53 57.58
N GLU A 424 -18.45 -149.28 56.51
CA GLU A 424 -18.51 -148.81 55.12
C GLU A 424 -19.59 -147.73 54.93
N GLN A 425 -20.79 -147.93 55.50
CA GLN A 425 -21.87 -146.95 55.48
C GLN A 425 -21.46 -145.64 56.15
N THR A 426 -20.82 -145.72 57.32
CA THR A 426 -20.37 -144.55 58.07
C THR A 426 -19.26 -143.81 57.32
N ARG A 427 -18.33 -144.55 56.70
CA ARG A 427 -17.29 -143.97 55.85
C ARG A 427 -17.85 -143.26 54.62
N LYS A 428 -18.79 -143.88 53.90
CA LYS A 428 -19.44 -143.27 52.72
C LYS A 428 -20.25 -142.03 53.08
N LEU A 429 -20.98 -142.05 54.19
CA LEU A 429 -21.70 -140.87 54.68
C LEU A 429 -20.75 -139.76 55.13
N ALA A 430 -19.60 -140.09 55.73
CA ALA A 430 -18.58 -139.13 56.11
C ALA A 430 -17.90 -138.47 54.89
N GLN A 431 -17.53 -139.27 53.88
CA GLN A 431 -16.98 -138.74 52.62
C GLN A 431 -18.00 -137.85 51.88
N LEU A 432 -19.26 -138.25 51.87
CA LEU A 432 -20.33 -137.43 51.29
C LEU A 432 -20.48 -136.12 52.07
N ALA A 433 -20.44 -136.16 53.41
CA ALA A 433 -20.50 -134.95 54.24
C ALA A 433 -19.32 -134.01 53.93
N GLU A 434 -18.10 -134.54 53.84
CA GLU A 434 -16.89 -133.78 53.52
C GLU A 434 -16.97 -133.13 52.12
N GLN A 435 -17.44 -133.86 51.09
CA GLN A 435 -17.62 -133.32 49.74
C GLN A 435 -18.63 -132.16 49.70
N TYR A 436 -19.75 -132.29 50.41
CA TYR A 436 -20.75 -131.22 50.48
C TYR A 436 -20.26 -130.03 51.31
N GLU A 437 -19.47 -130.27 52.37
CA GLU A 437 -18.85 -129.20 53.16
C GLU A 437 -17.80 -128.43 52.34
N GLN A 438 -16.95 -129.14 51.59
CA GLN A 438 -16.02 -128.54 50.63
C GLN A 438 -16.75 -127.73 49.57
N SER A 439 -17.81 -128.28 48.96
CA SER A 439 -18.62 -127.58 47.96
C SER A 439 -19.28 -126.32 48.51
N ILE A 440 -19.77 -126.33 49.75
CA ILE A 440 -20.29 -125.13 50.43
C ILE A 440 -19.16 -124.11 50.60
N ASN A 441 -18.00 -124.50 51.12
CA ASN A 441 -16.89 -123.58 51.37
C ASN A 441 -16.35 -122.94 50.08
N GLU A 442 -16.18 -123.73 49.02
CA GLU A 442 -15.76 -123.25 47.70
C GLU A 442 -16.77 -122.26 47.10
N MET A 443 -18.06 -122.59 47.17
CA MET A 443 -19.13 -121.69 46.72
C MET A 443 -19.13 -120.38 47.50
N MET A 444 -18.98 -120.43 48.83
CA MET A 444 -18.94 -119.25 49.69
C MET A 444 -17.73 -118.36 49.36
N ALA A 445 -16.55 -118.96 49.19
CA ALA A 445 -15.33 -118.23 48.83
C ALA A 445 -15.43 -117.60 47.43
N SER A 446 -15.90 -118.35 46.44
CA SER A 446 -16.08 -117.88 45.06
C SER A 446 -17.11 -116.74 44.98
N GLN A 447 -18.24 -116.85 45.67
CA GLN A 447 -19.25 -115.79 45.72
C GLN A 447 -18.77 -114.54 46.47
N SER A 448 -17.91 -114.69 47.48
CA SER A 448 -17.29 -113.54 48.16
C SER A 448 -16.34 -112.79 47.22
N LEU A 449 -15.40 -113.52 46.60
CA LEU A 449 -14.44 -112.96 45.65
C LEU A 449 -15.12 -112.28 44.47
N ARG A 450 -16.13 -112.93 43.89
CA ARG A 450 -16.87 -112.37 42.76
C ARG A 450 -17.56 -111.06 43.11
N LEU A 451 -18.16 -110.95 44.31
CA LEU A 451 -18.78 -109.70 44.74
C LEU A 451 -17.73 -108.59 44.87
N ASP A 452 -16.58 -108.89 45.47
CA ASP A 452 -15.51 -107.90 45.64
C ASP A 452 -14.95 -107.44 44.28
N GLU A 453 -14.72 -108.36 43.35
CA GLU A 453 -14.28 -108.06 41.97
C GLU A 453 -15.29 -107.19 41.20
N GLU A 454 -16.59 -107.53 41.26
CA GLU A 454 -17.65 -106.76 40.62
C GLU A 454 -17.75 -105.33 41.22
N GLN A 455 -17.64 -105.20 42.55
CA GLN A 455 -17.66 -103.90 43.24
C GLN A 455 -16.43 -103.04 42.91
N GLU A 456 -15.25 -103.64 42.81
CA GLU A 456 -14.03 -102.94 42.42
C GLU A 456 -14.12 -102.46 40.96
N ALA A 457 -14.58 -103.32 40.04
CA ALA A 457 -14.77 -102.96 38.64
C ALA A 457 -15.75 -101.79 38.48
N GLU A 458 -16.87 -101.79 39.21
CA GLU A 458 -17.81 -100.66 39.23
C GLU A 458 -17.17 -99.37 39.77
N CYS A 459 -16.37 -99.46 40.83
CA CYS A 459 -15.64 -98.31 41.37
C CYS A 459 -14.64 -97.74 40.36
N GLN A 460 -13.89 -98.59 39.67
CA GLN A 460 -12.93 -98.19 38.66
C GLN A 460 -13.64 -97.53 37.46
N ALA A 461 -14.72 -98.13 36.97
CA ALA A 461 -15.52 -97.58 35.88
C ALA A 461 -16.10 -96.21 36.24
N LEU A 462 -16.68 -96.05 37.44
CA LEU A 462 -17.19 -94.77 37.90
C LEU A 462 -16.07 -93.72 38.01
N ARG A 463 -14.90 -94.07 38.57
CA ARG A 463 -13.76 -93.15 38.66
C ARG A 463 -13.31 -92.66 37.28
N GLN A 464 -13.20 -93.57 36.31
CA GLN A 464 -12.83 -93.22 34.94
C GLN A 464 -13.87 -92.30 34.30
N GLN A 465 -15.16 -92.59 34.46
CA GLN A 465 -16.23 -91.75 33.94
C GLN A 465 -16.17 -90.33 34.53
N LEU A 466 -16.10 -90.20 35.87
CA LEU A 466 -16.05 -88.89 36.53
C LEU A 466 -14.76 -88.11 36.17
N HIS A 467 -13.66 -88.81 35.90
CA HIS A 467 -12.43 -88.18 35.43
C HIS A 467 -12.58 -87.63 34.01
N GLN A 468 -13.16 -88.40 33.09
CA GLN A 468 -13.45 -87.94 31.72
C GLN A 468 -14.41 -86.74 31.70
N GLU A 469 -15.44 -86.75 32.56
CA GLU A 469 -16.36 -85.61 32.72
C GLU A 469 -15.62 -84.36 33.22
N MET A 470 -14.64 -84.51 34.13
CA MET A 470 -13.79 -83.42 34.60
C MET A 470 -12.86 -82.87 33.50
N GLU A 471 -12.25 -83.75 32.69
CA GLU A 471 -11.42 -83.34 31.56
C GLU A 471 -12.21 -82.56 30.50
N LEU A 472 -13.47 -82.98 30.25
CA LEU A 472 -14.37 -82.25 29.35
C LEU A 472 -14.72 -80.87 29.90
N LEU A 473 -14.95 -80.75 31.21
CA LEU A 473 -15.20 -79.47 31.85
C LEU A 473 -13.97 -78.55 31.74
N ASP A 474 -12.77 -79.06 32.04
CA ASP A 474 -11.52 -78.29 31.90
C ASP A 474 -11.29 -77.84 30.45
N ALA A 475 -11.51 -78.73 29.47
CA ALA A 475 -11.42 -78.39 28.05
C ALA A 475 -12.43 -77.32 27.64
N TYR A 476 -13.66 -77.37 28.17
CA TYR A 476 -14.69 -76.35 27.93
C TYR A 476 -14.31 -75.00 28.52
N GLN A 477 -13.83 -74.97 29.77
CA GLN A 477 -13.37 -73.77 30.46
C GLN A 477 -12.17 -73.14 29.73
N ASN A 478 -11.18 -73.95 29.35
CA ASN A 478 -10.00 -73.50 28.60
C ASN A 478 -10.39 -72.92 27.24
N LYS A 479 -11.32 -73.56 26.52
CA LYS A 479 -11.83 -73.03 25.25
C LYS A 479 -12.55 -71.69 25.43
N THR A 480 -13.38 -71.56 26.46
CA THR A 480 -14.12 -70.32 26.77
C THR A 480 -13.16 -69.19 27.15
N LYS A 481 -12.15 -69.49 27.96
CA LYS A 481 -11.08 -68.56 28.32
C LYS A 481 -10.31 -68.08 27.09
N ALA A 482 -9.87 -68.99 26.22
CA ALA A 482 -9.14 -68.65 25.00
C ALA A 482 -9.98 -67.78 24.04
N GLN A 483 -11.30 -68.04 23.93
CA GLN A 483 -12.20 -67.20 23.15
C GLN A 483 -12.33 -65.79 23.73
N MET A 484 -12.41 -65.65 25.05
CA MET A 484 -12.47 -64.37 25.73
C MET A 484 -11.15 -63.59 25.56
N GLU A 485 -10.00 -64.23 25.70
CA GLU A 485 -8.67 -63.63 25.46
C GLU A 485 -8.55 -63.16 24.00
N ALA A 486 -8.97 -63.98 23.03
CA ALA A 486 -8.98 -63.57 21.62
C ALA A 486 -9.94 -62.39 21.36
N GLN A 487 -11.05 -62.28 22.09
CA GLN A 487 -11.93 -61.12 22.02
C GLN A 487 -11.27 -59.88 22.64
N HIS A 488 -10.62 -60.04 23.80
CA HIS A 488 -9.88 -58.97 24.47
C HIS A 488 -8.82 -58.39 23.53
N ASP A 489 -8.01 -59.23 22.90
CA ASP A 489 -6.97 -58.80 21.96
C ASP A 489 -7.55 -58.02 20.78
N ARG A 490 -8.68 -58.47 20.23
CA ARG A 490 -9.37 -57.75 19.14
C ARG A 490 -9.90 -56.40 19.60
N GLU A 491 -10.41 -56.29 20.83
CA GLU A 491 -10.90 -55.02 21.38
C GLU A 491 -9.75 -54.04 21.62
N VAL A 492 -8.60 -54.52 22.13
CA VAL A 492 -7.37 -53.73 22.29
C VAL A 492 -6.87 -53.23 20.94
N GLN A 493 -6.70 -54.11 19.96
CA GLN A 493 -6.25 -53.73 18.62
C GLN A 493 -7.19 -52.70 17.95
N LYS A 494 -8.51 -52.87 18.09
CA LYS A 494 -9.48 -51.90 17.56
C LYS A 494 -9.34 -50.53 18.23
N LEU A 495 -9.15 -50.50 19.55
CA LEU A 495 -8.98 -49.25 20.28
C LEU A 495 -7.65 -48.57 19.90
N GLU A 496 -6.57 -49.34 19.80
CA GLU A 496 -5.25 -48.86 19.36
C GLU A 496 -5.29 -48.32 17.93
N GLN A 497 -5.96 -49.01 17.00
CA GLN A 497 -6.15 -48.52 15.64
C GLN A 497 -6.95 -47.21 15.62
N LYS A 498 -8.03 -47.12 16.39
CA LYS A 498 -8.83 -45.89 16.50
C LYS A 498 -8.01 -44.73 17.08
N ALA A 499 -7.25 -44.97 18.14
CA ALA A 499 -6.38 -43.98 18.76
C ALA A 499 -5.27 -43.54 17.80
N SER A 500 -4.63 -44.49 17.10
CA SER A 500 -3.60 -44.22 16.10
C SER A 500 -4.13 -43.39 14.92
N LEU A 501 -5.31 -43.71 14.38
CA LEU A 501 -5.95 -42.92 13.33
C LEU A 501 -6.28 -41.50 13.80
N ARG A 502 -6.84 -41.36 15.02
CA ARG A 502 -7.14 -40.05 15.60
C ARG A 502 -5.86 -39.22 15.78
N ARG A 503 -4.79 -39.83 16.29
CA ARG A 503 -3.48 -39.20 16.45
C ARG A 503 -2.88 -38.77 15.12
N ALA A 504 -2.92 -39.63 14.10
CA ALA A 504 -2.43 -39.30 12.76
C ALA A 504 -3.19 -38.12 12.14
N HIS A 505 -4.52 -38.08 12.26
CA HIS A 505 -5.31 -36.93 11.80
C HIS A 505 -5.00 -35.65 12.56
N LEU A 506 -4.75 -35.74 13.87
CA LEU A 506 -4.35 -34.59 14.67
C LEU A 506 -2.99 -34.06 14.24
N GLU A 507 -2.01 -34.95 14.06
CA GLU A 507 -0.66 -34.61 13.61
C GLU A 507 -0.67 -34.00 12.20
N GLN A 508 -1.45 -34.56 11.27
CA GLN A 508 -1.66 -33.99 9.95
C GLN A 508 -2.22 -32.57 10.03
N LYS A 509 -3.26 -32.35 10.85
CA LYS A 509 -3.85 -31.02 11.03
C LYS A 509 -2.84 -30.02 11.60
N ILE A 510 -2.03 -30.44 12.57
CA ILE A 510 -0.95 -29.63 13.15
C ILE A 510 0.07 -29.26 12.06
N GLU A 511 0.49 -30.23 11.24
CA GLU A 511 1.44 -30.02 10.15
C GLU A 511 0.90 -29.04 9.10
N GLU A 512 -0.37 -29.18 8.70
CA GLU A 512 -1.06 -28.26 7.79
C GLU A 512 -1.14 -26.83 8.37
N GLU A 513 -1.46 -26.69 9.67
CA GLU A 513 -1.48 -25.39 10.35
C GLU A 513 -0.08 -24.76 10.44
N LEU A 514 0.96 -25.55 10.71
CA LEU A 514 2.35 -25.09 10.73
C LEU A 514 2.83 -24.66 9.34
N ALA A 515 2.48 -25.41 8.30
CA ALA A 515 2.77 -25.07 6.91
C ALA A 515 2.06 -23.78 6.50
N SER A 516 0.78 -23.62 6.87
CA SER A 516 0.01 -22.39 6.65
C SER A 516 0.64 -21.19 7.37
N LEU A 517 1.06 -21.34 8.63
CA LEU A 517 1.75 -20.29 9.38
C LEU A 517 3.11 -19.92 8.78
N HIS A 518 3.85 -20.91 8.28
CA HIS A 518 5.10 -20.67 7.55
C HIS A 518 4.85 -19.90 6.25
N LYS A 519 3.83 -20.29 5.48
CA LYS A 519 3.41 -19.59 4.27
C LYS A 519 3.03 -18.13 4.57
N GLU A 520 2.16 -17.88 5.55
CA GLU A 520 1.79 -16.52 5.96
C GLU A 520 3.02 -15.70 6.37
N ARG A 521 3.97 -16.31 7.10
CA ARG A 521 5.23 -15.66 7.47
C ARG A 521 6.04 -15.27 6.24
N THR A 522 6.19 -16.17 5.26
CA THR A 522 6.92 -15.88 4.02
C THR A 522 6.23 -14.80 3.19
N GLU A 523 4.90 -14.84 3.07
CA GLU A 523 4.12 -13.84 2.33
C GLU A 523 4.19 -12.46 2.98
N LYS A 524 4.10 -12.36 4.31
CA LYS A 524 4.26 -11.09 5.03
C LYS A 524 5.65 -10.50 4.86
N ILE A 525 6.70 -11.34 4.93
CA ILE A 525 8.08 -10.91 4.67
C ILE A 525 8.21 -10.40 3.23
N LYS A 526 7.67 -11.16 2.26
CA LYS A 526 7.68 -10.77 0.85
C LYS A 526 6.98 -9.43 0.63
N HIS A 527 5.78 -9.24 1.16
CA HIS A 527 5.03 -7.99 1.06
C HIS A 527 5.80 -6.81 1.69
N LEU A 528 6.51 -7.03 2.79
CA LEU A 528 7.35 -5.99 3.42
C LEU A 528 8.52 -5.59 2.52
N PHE A 529 9.16 -6.54 1.84
CA PHE A 529 10.20 -6.25 0.84
C PHE A 529 9.64 -5.55 -0.40
N GLU A 530 8.54 -6.05 -0.98
CA GLU A 530 7.88 -5.42 -2.14
C GLU A 530 7.43 -3.99 -1.82
N ARG A 531 6.93 -3.74 -0.61
CA ARG A 531 6.58 -2.39 -0.16
C ARG A 531 7.81 -1.49 -0.08
N GLN A 532 8.91 -1.99 0.49
CA GLN A 532 10.16 -1.24 0.59
C GLN A 532 10.72 -0.91 -0.81
N GLU A 533 10.69 -1.86 -1.73
CA GLU A 533 11.12 -1.68 -3.12
C GLU A 533 10.29 -0.60 -3.82
N ARG A 534 8.96 -0.64 -3.71
CA ARG A 534 8.08 0.42 -4.26
C ARG A 534 8.34 1.79 -3.63
N GLU A 535 8.55 1.85 -2.31
CA GLU A 535 8.85 3.10 -1.62
C GLU A 535 10.20 3.70 -2.09
N LEU A 536 11.21 2.85 -2.34
CA LEU A 536 12.49 3.26 -2.92
C LEU A 536 12.34 3.72 -4.37
N GLU A 537 11.63 2.97 -5.22
CA GLU A 537 11.39 3.35 -6.62
C GLU A 537 10.64 4.68 -6.73
N MET A 538 9.60 4.88 -5.90
CA MET A 538 8.88 6.16 -5.84
C MET A 538 9.82 7.30 -5.42
N PHE A 539 10.62 7.07 -4.38
CA PHE A 539 11.58 8.06 -3.89
C PHE A 539 12.63 8.44 -4.97
N ASP A 540 13.18 7.45 -5.67
CA ASP A 540 14.16 7.67 -6.74
C ASP A 540 13.53 8.41 -7.93
N SER A 541 12.31 8.04 -8.32
CA SER A 541 11.57 8.70 -9.40
C SER A 541 11.25 10.18 -9.08
N GLU A 542 10.85 10.47 -7.84
CA GLU A 542 10.54 11.82 -7.38
C GLU A 542 11.82 12.66 -7.21
N SER A 543 12.90 12.04 -6.71
CA SER A 543 14.22 12.66 -6.63
C SER A 543 14.76 13.02 -8.01
N ALA A 544 14.60 12.14 -8.99
CA ALA A 544 14.96 12.41 -10.38
C ALA A 544 14.12 13.56 -10.97
N ARG A 545 12.79 13.56 -10.74
CA ARG A 545 11.87 14.60 -11.22
C ARG A 545 12.22 16.00 -10.68
N LEU A 546 12.64 16.08 -9.43
CA LEU A 546 13.01 17.34 -8.77
C LEU A 546 14.46 17.79 -9.05
N GLY A 547 15.19 17.07 -9.92
CA GLY A 547 16.58 17.40 -10.27
C GLY A 547 17.61 16.96 -9.23
N PHE A 548 17.21 16.21 -8.21
CA PHE A 548 18.09 15.62 -7.19
C PHE A 548 18.68 14.26 -7.60
N GLY A 549 18.41 13.76 -8.81
CA GLY A 549 18.93 12.48 -9.30
C GLY A 549 20.47 12.35 -9.23
N SER A 550 21.20 13.46 -9.28
CA SER A 550 22.66 13.47 -9.07
C SER A 550 23.08 13.25 -7.60
N LEU A 551 22.24 13.63 -6.62
CA LEU A 551 22.50 13.44 -5.19
C LEU A 551 22.19 12.01 -4.71
N ALA A 552 21.28 11.31 -5.39
CA ALA A 552 20.93 9.91 -5.11
C ALA A 552 22.03 8.91 -5.52
N SER A 553 22.96 9.32 -6.39
CA SER A 553 24.05 8.47 -6.93
C SER A 553 25.23 8.20 -5.98
N PHE A 554 25.19 8.70 -4.73
CA PHE A 554 26.18 8.31 -3.73
C PHE A 554 25.84 6.91 -3.21
N ASP A 555 26.45 5.92 -3.86
CA ASP A 555 26.42 4.50 -3.58
C ASP A 555 26.20 4.16 -2.11
N PHE A 556 25.12 3.43 -1.84
CA PHE A 556 25.00 2.66 -0.62
C PHE A 556 26.03 1.52 -0.66
N PRO A 557 26.84 1.32 0.40
CA PRO A 557 27.43 0.03 0.64
C PRO A 557 26.25 -0.95 0.72
N LYS A 558 26.21 -1.91 -0.21
CA LYS A 558 25.39 -3.10 -0.05
C LYS A 558 25.91 -3.77 1.22
N ASP A 559 25.25 -3.53 2.36
CA ASP A 559 25.46 -4.35 3.55
C ASP A 559 25.19 -5.77 3.11
N GLU A 560 26.26 -6.55 3.04
CA GLU A 560 26.23 -7.97 2.77
C GLU A 560 25.23 -8.61 3.73
N ALA A 561 24.13 -9.08 3.15
CA ALA A 561 23.27 -10.03 3.82
C ALA A 561 24.08 -11.30 4.14
N ARG A 562 24.36 -11.50 5.43
CA ARG A 562 24.58 -12.81 6.04
C ARG A 562 23.73 -12.96 7.28
#